data_AF-A0A925V6T0-F1
#
_entry.id   AF-A0A925V6T0-F1
#
_cell.length_a   1.000
_cell.length_b   1.000
_cell.length_c   1.000
_cell.angle_alpha   90.00
_cell.angle_beta   90.00
_cell.angle_gamma   90.00
#
_symmetry.space_group_name_H-M   'P 1'
#
loop_
_entity.id
_entity.type
_entity.pdbx_description
1 polymer ?
#
loop_
_entity_poly.entity_id
_entity_poly.type
_entity_poly.pdbx_seq_one_letter_code
_entity_poly.pdbx_strand_id
1 'polypeptide(L)'
;MPVDPTLVGTCAVAAAGWLAVRDRRRRTRRRALEHALSCFEHVESNAADHLSPTLARMIDAARMARWALETPLRRLLAIEPALHEWPWHRRERASDYDAAITEARRALWEWLGTLRALPAAERVTLGGLGLDARPMWSLVLGPGVFERTTQVFDDGWLPAVPDTERVIAALSQALQDLQRFELTVLSLRQAPYR
;
A
#
# COMPACT_ATOMS: atom_id res chain seq x y z
N MET A 1 -48.33 -4.32 18.32
CA MET A 1 -47.42 -5.11 17.47
C MET A 1 -46.29 -5.61 18.36
N PRO A 2 -46.39 -6.85 18.89
CA PRO A 2 -45.32 -7.45 19.69
C PRO A 2 -44.16 -7.87 18.77
N VAL A 3 -42.94 -7.50 19.11
CA VAL A 3 -41.73 -7.90 18.38
C VAL A 3 -41.31 -9.27 18.92
N ASP A 4 -41.23 -10.29 18.05
CA ASP A 4 -40.85 -11.63 18.43
C ASP A 4 -39.40 -11.67 18.98
N PRO A 5 -39.19 -12.11 20.24
CA PRO A 5 -37.88 -12.08 20.89
C PRO A 5 -36.86 -13.04 20.26
N THR A 6 -37.34 -14.07 19.55
CA THR A 6 -36.51 -15.06 18.84
C THR A 6 -35.82 -14.47 17.61
N LEU A 7 -36.52 -13.61 16.86
CA LEU A 7 -35.99 -12.90 15.67
C LEU A 7 -34.87 -11.93 16.05
N VAL A 8 -35.04 -11.20 17.18
CA VAL A 8 -34.03 -10.29 17.72
C VAL A 8 -32.77 -11.06 18.16
N GLY A 9 -32.96 -12.22 18.80
CA GLY A 9 -31.85 -13.09 19.22
C GLY A 9 -31.03 -13.63 18.05
N THR A 10 -31.66 -14.10 16.98
CA THR A 10 -30.94 -14.60 15.79
C THR A 10 -30.19 -13.50 15.04
N CYS A 11 -30.77 -12.30 14.92
CA CYS A 11 -30.11 -11.16 14.28
C CYS A 11 -28.90 -10.68 15.09
N ALA A 12 -28.99 -10.66 16.42
CA ALA A 12 -27.87 -10.29 17.29
C ALA A 12 -26.72 -11.30 17.21
N VAL A 13 -27.02 -12.60 17.17
CA VAL A 13 -26.00 -13.67 17.02
C VAL A 13 -25.35 -13.63 15.64
N ALA A 14 -26.13 -13.41 14.57
CA ALA A 14 -25.60 -13.26 13.22
C ALA A 14 -24.72 -12.00 13.08
N ALA A 15 -25.13 -10.87 13.67
CA ALA A 15 -24.34 -9.65 13.71
C ALA A 15 -23.04 -9.83 14.50
N ALA A 16 -23.09 -10.46 15.68
CA ALA A 16 -21.91 -10.77 16.49
C ALA A 16 -20.97 -11.75 15.76
N GLY A 17 -21.51 -12.77 15.10
CA GLY A 17 -20.74 -13.70 14.28
C GLY A 17 -20.07 -13.01 13.09
N TRP A 18 -20.78 -12.13 12.39
CA TRP A 18 -20.23 -11.35 11.28
C TRP A 18 -19.12 -10.40 11.74
N LEU A 19 -19.33 -9.70 12.87
CA LEU A 19 -18.32 -8.85 13.50
C LEU A 19 -17.09 -9.64 13.94
N ALA A 20 -17.27 -10.82 14.54
CA ALA A 20 -16.18 -11.70 14.95
C ALA A 20 -15.37 -12.23 13.76
N VAL A 21 -16.05 -12.61 12.66
CA VAL A 21 -15.38 -13.04 11.41
C VAL A 21 -14.64 -11.88 10.77
N ARG A 22 -15.23 -10.69 10.74
CA ARG A 22 -14.60 -9.47 10.22
C ARG A 22 -13.35 -9.12 11.01
N ASP A 23 -13.44 -9.11 12.34
CA ASP A 23 -12.31 -8.80 13.21
C ASP A 23 -11.20 -9.87 13.11
N ARG A 24 -11.57 -11.15 13.03
CA ARG A 24 -10.60 -12.23 12.79
C ARG A 24 -9.87 -12.05 11.46
N ARG A 25 -10.58 -11.76 10.37
CA ARG A 25 -9.97 -11.50 9.05
C ARG A 25 -9.02 -10.30 9.09
N ARG A 26 -9.43 -9.22 9.76
CA ARG A 26 -8.61 -8.01 9.96
C ARG A 26 -7.32 -8.33 10.71
N ARG A 27 -7.40 -9.07 11.83
CA ARG A 27 -6.23 -9.51 12.60
C ARG A 27 -5.31 -10.42 11.79
N THR A 28 -5.85 -11.39 11.04
CA THR A 28 -5.05 -12.28 10.19
C THR A 28 -4.33 -11.52 9.09
N ARG A 29 -5.02 -10.59 8.41
CA ARG A 29 -4.42 -9.71 7.40
C ARG A 29 -3.32 -8.84 8.00
N ARG A 30 -3.57 -8.22 9.15
CA ARG A 30 -2.57 -7.43 9.86
C ARG A 30 -1.32 -8.23 10.18
N ARG A 31 -1.47 -9.43 10.75
CA ARG A 31 -0.32 -10.32 11.02
C ARG A 31 0.42 -10.73 9.75
N ALA A 32 -0.31 -11.03 8.67
CA ALA A 32 0.31 -11.36 7.39
C ALA A 32 1.12 -10.18 6.82
N LEU A 33 0.62 -8.95 6.98
CA LEU A 33 1.33 -7.73 6.59
C LEU A 33 2.53 -7.46 7.48
N GLU A 34 2.39 -7.57 8.80
CA GLU A 34 3.50 -7.44 9.74
C GLU A 34 4.60 -8.47 9.43
N HIS A 35 4.23 -9.72 9.15
CA HIS A 35 5.17 -10.75 8.70
C HIS A 35 5.83 -10.40 7.35
N ALA A 36 5.06 -9.93 6.36
CA ALA A 36 5.61 -9.53 5.07
C ALA A 36 6.61 -8.37 5.21
N LEU A 37 6.29 -7.37 6.03
CA LEU A 37 7.20 -6.27 6.39
C LEU A 37 8.48 -6.78 7.06
N SER A 38 8.38 -7.74 7.98
CA SER A 38 9.56 -8.33 8.60
C SER A 38 10.41 -9.13 7.60
N CYS A 39 9.80 -9.82 6.63
CA CYS A 39 10.54 -10.48 5.55
C CYS A 39 11.27 -9.49 4.64
N PHE A 40 10.69 -8.31 4.42
CA PHE A 40 11.27 -7.25 3.59
C PHE A 40 12.54 -6.63 4.16
N GLU A 41 12.67 -6.56 5.50
CA GLU A 41 13.89 -6.09 6.19
C GLU A 41 15.10 -7.01 5.95
N HIS A 42 14.87 -8.27 5.52
CA HIS A 42 15.91 -9.31 5.44
C HIS A 42 16.31 -9.68 3.99
N VAL A 43 15.83 -8.97 2.97
CA VAL A 43 16.21 -9.27 1.58
C VAL A 43 17.63 -8.77 1.33
N GLU A 44 18.60 -9.69 1.38
CA GLU A 44 20.00 -9.44 1.08
C GLU A 44 20.19 -8.81 -0.31
N SER A 45 21.15 -7.90 -0.42
CA SER A 45 21.50 -7.20 -1.64
C SER A 45 22.09 -8.20 -2.64
N ASN A 46 21.23 -8.81 -3.47
CA ASN A 46 21.69 -9.51 -4.67
C ASN A 46 22.49 -8.51 -5.51
N ALA A 47 23.74 -8.87 -5.81
CA ALA A 47 24.65 -8.03 -6.56
C ALA A 47 24.06 -7.70 -7.94
N ALA A 48 23.94 -6.41 -8.23
CA ALA A 48 23.46 -5.88 -9.51
C ALA A 48 24.60 -5.72 -10.53
N ASP A 49 25.73 -6.39 -10.31
CA ASP A 49 26.98 -6.22 -11.07
C ASP A 49 26.81 -6.57 -12.55
N HIS A 50 25.84 -7.43 -12.86
CA HIS A 50 25.49 -7.82 -14.23
C HIS A 50 24.41 -6.93 -14.86
N LEU A 51 24.05 -5.79 -14.27
CA LEU A 51 23.04 -4.88 -14.83
C LEU A 51 23.68 -3.62 -15.40
N SER A 52 22.95 -2.95 -16.32
CA SER A 52 23.38 -1.62 -16.73
C SER A 52 23.35 -0.68 -15.51
N PRO A 53 24.23 0.33 -15.43
CA PRO A 53 24.21 1.29 -14.33
C PRO A 53 22.86 1.98 -14.13
N THR A 54 22.08 2.13 -15.20
CA THR A 54 20.75 2.75 -15.15
C THR A 54 19.71 1.79 -14.53
N LEU A 55 19.73 0.50 -14.89
CA LEU A 55 18.87 -0.51 -14.27
C LEU A 55 19.25 -0.79 -12.82
N ALA A 56 20.54 -0.75 -12.47
CA ALA A 56 20.99 -0.85 -11.10
C ALA A 56 20.41 0.29 -10.24
N ARG A 57 20.57 1.55 -10.69
CA ARG A 57 19.96 2.72 -10.03
C ARG A 57 18.44 2.63 -9.92
N MET A 58 17.78 2.01 -10.91
CA MET A 58 16.34 1.79 -10.88
C MET A 58 15.92 0.78 -9.79
N ILE A 59 16.67 -0.31 -9.62
CA ILE A 59 16.44 -1.26 -8.52
C ILE A 59 16.67 -0.58 -7.17
N ASP A 60 17.72 0.23 -7.04
CA ASP A 60 17.95 0.98 -5.81
C ASP A 60 16.80 1.96 -5.53
N ALA A 61 16.30 2.65 -6.55
CA ALA A 61 15.12 3.50 -6.42
C ALA A 61 13.86 2.72 -6.02
N ALA A 62 13.66 1.50 -6.54
CA ALA A 62 12.55 0.62 -6.15
C ALA A 62 12.67 0.17 -4.69
N ARG A 63 13.87 -0.19 -4.24
CA ARG A 63 14.17 -0.55 -2.84
C ARG A 63 13.95 0.63 -1.90
N MET A 64 14.41 1.82 -2.28
CA MET A 64 14.18 3.05 -1.53
C MET A 64 12.69 3.36 -1.42
N ALA A 65 11.93 3.22 -2.52
CA ALA A 65 10.48 3.39 -2.49
C ALA A 65 9.81 2.36 -1.58
N ARG A 66 10.24 1.09 -1.63
CA ARG A 66 9.75 0.04 -0.73
C ARG A 66 9.97 0.42 0.73
N TRP A 67 11.19 0.77 1.13
CA TRP A 67 11.50 1.22 2.49
C TRP A 67 10.72 2.47 2.90
N ALA A 68 10.58 3.44 1.99
CA ALA A 68 9.80 4.65 2.23
C ALA A 68 8.30 4.36 2.40
N LEU A 69 7.78 3.26 1.87
CA LEU A 69 6.39 2.82 2.05
C LEU A 69 6.16 2.00 3.33
N GLU A 70 7.20 1.36 3.87
CA GLU A 70 7.09 0.58 5.10
C GLU A 70 6.70 1.47 6.30
N THR A 71 7.30 2.67 6.40
CA THR A 71 6.99 3.65 7.45
C THR A 71 5.51 4.08 7.46
N PRO A 72 4.93 4.61 6.37
CA PRO A 72 3.53 4.99 6.34
C PRO A 72 2.60 3.78 6.54
N LEU A 73 2.95 2.59 6.02
CA LEU A 73 2.14 1.38 6.27
C LEU A 73 2.11 1.02 7.76
N ARG A 74 3.25 1.05 8.46
CA ARG A 74 3.34 0.81 9.90
C ARG A 74 2.54 1.84 10.71
N ARG A 75 2.63 3.12 10.33
CA ARG A 75 1.82 4.19 10.96
C ARG A 75 0.32 3.94 10.75
N LEU A 76 -0.10 3.59 9.53
CA LEU A 76 -1.50 3.27 9.23
C LEU A 76 -1.99 2.08 10.07
N LEU A 77 -1.22 1.01 10.20
CA LEU A 77 -1.56 -0.16 11.03
C LEU A 77 -1.67 0.17 12.53
N ALA A 78 -0.92 1.17 13.00
CA ALA A 78 -0.94 1.63 14.39
C ALA A 78 -2.17 2.50 14.70
N ILE A 79 -2.58 3.39 13.78
CA ILE A 79 -3.71 4.31 14.00
C ILE A 79 -5.08 3.69 13.72
N GLU A 80 -5.14 2.66 12.87
CA GLU A 80 -6.38 2.09 12.36
C GLU A 80 -7.36 1.57 13.44
N PRO A 81 -6.92 0.95 14.56
CA PRO A 81 -7.81 0.63 15.68
C PRO A 81 -8.46 1.88 16.31
N ALA A 82 -7.66 2.92 16.57
CA ALA A 82 -8.09 4.12 17.28
C ALA A 82 -9.03 5.02 16.45
N LEU A 83 -8.92 4.99 15.12
CA LEU A 83 -9.79 5.75 14.21
C LEU A 83 -11.27 5.33 14.31
N HIS A 84 -11.53 4.10 14.76
CA HIS A 84 -12.86 3.51 14.87
C HIS A 84 -13.47 3.62 16.27
N GLU A 85 -12.71 4.02 17.29
CA GLU A 85 -13.17 4.05 18.68
C GLU A 85 -14.04 5.27 18.99
N TRP A 86 -13.49 6.49 18.85
CA TRP A 86 -14.23 7.71 19.21
C TRP A 86 -13.99 8.88 18.25
N PRO A 87 -15.02 9.70 17.95
CA PRO A 87 -14.92 10.78 16.97
C PRO A 87 -13.87 11.87 17.29
N TRP A 88 -13.61 12.17 18.56
CA TRP A 88 -12.64 13.23 18.95
C TRP A 88 -11.18 12.80 18.79
N HIS A 89 -10.86 11.51 18.98
CA HIS A 89 -9.51 10.99 18.71
C HIS A 89 -9.18 11.01 17.21
N ARG A 90 -10.18 11.11 16.33
CA ARG A 90 -9.96 11.15 14.87
C ARG A 90 -9.26 12.42 14.43
N ARG A 91 -9.42 13.56 15.12
CA ARG A 91 -8.83 14.83 14.65
C ARG A 91 -7.32 14.84 14.74
N GLU A 92 -6.77 14.36 15.85
CA GLU A 92 -5.32 14.20 16.05
C GLU A 92 -4.74 13.15 15.10
N ARG A 93 -5.45 12.02 14.94
CA ARG A 93 -5.03 10.91 14.07
C ARG A 93 -5.26 11.16 12.58
N ALA A 94 -6.13 12.09 12.20
CA ALA A 94 -6.33 12.48 10.81
C ALA A 94 -5.06 13.14 10.25
N SER A 95 -4.35 13.93 11.06
CA SER A 95 -3.05 14.48 10.66
C SER A 95 -2.01 13.38 10.44
N ASP A 96 -1.94 12.38 11.32
CA ASP A 96 -1.05 11.22 11.17
C ASP A 96 -1.38 10.43 9.90
N TYR A 97 -2.67 10.23 9.62
CA TYR A 97 -3.17 9.58 8.41
C TYR A 97 -2.78 10.36 7.15
N ASP A 98 -3.06 11.67 7.12
CA ASP A 98 -2.79 12.55 5.99
C ASP A 98 -1.27 12.62 5.69
N ALA A 99 -0.44 12.66 6.74
CA ALA A 99 1.01 12.58 6.60
C ALA A 99 1.45 11.24 5.99
N ALA A 100 0.90 10.11 6.48
CA ALA A 100 1.24 8.78 5.99
C ALA A 100 0.87 8.59 4.51
N ILE A 101 -0.33 9.01 4.09
CA ILE A 101 -0.75 8.90 2.69
C ILE A 101 0.06 9.83 1.77
N THR A 102 0.43 11.02 2.25
CA THR A 102 1.24 11.98 1.49
C THR A 102 2.66 11.46 1.29
N GLU A 103 3.27 10.91 2.34
CA GLU A 103 4.59 10.28 2.29
C GLU A 103 4.60 9.09 1.32
N ALA A 104 3.59 8.21 1.42
CA ALA A 104 3.46 7.08 0.52
C ALA A 104 3.26 7.50 -0.95
N ARG A 105 2.38 8.49 -1.21
CA ARG A 105 2.15 9.03 -2.55
C ARG A 105 3.44 9.63 -3.13
N ARG A 106 4.19 10.37 -2.32
CA ARG A 106 5.46 10.98 -2.71
C ARG A 106 6.50 9.93 -3.09
N ALA A 107 6.69 8.91 -2.25
CA ALA A 107 7.64 7.83 -2.51
C ALA A 107 7.35 7.13 -3.84
N LEU A 108 6.08 6.81 -4.09
CA LEU A 108 5.65 6.22 -5.36
C LEU A 108 5.86 7.16 -6.56
N TRP A 109 5.55 8.45 -6.40
CA TRP A 109 5.74 9.44 -7.45
C TRP A 109 7.21 9.61 -7.83
N GLU A 110 8.11 9.66 -6.84
CA GLU A 110 9.56 9.78 -7.06
C GLU A 110 10.08 8.57 -7.85
N TRP A 111 9.70 7.35 -7.47
CA TRP A 111 10.06 6.13 -8.21
C TRP A 111 9.45 6.07 -9.62
N LEU A 112 8.18 6.45 -9.80
CA LEU A 112 7.58 6.54 -11.13
C LEU A 112 8.28 7.58 -12.03
N GLY A 113 8.80 8.65 -11.41
CA GLY A 113 9.64 9.64 -12.07
C GLY A 113 10.93 9.05 -12.62
N THR A 114 11.62 8.19 -11.86
CA THR A 114 12.83 7.50 -12.33
C THR A 114 12.50 6.56 -13.49
N LEU A 115 11.33 5.89 -13.46
CA LEU A 115 10.90 4.98 -14.54
C LEU A 115 10.64 5.73 -15.84
N ARG A 116 10.03 6.91 -15.75
CA ARG A 116 9.80 7.77 -16.90
C ARG A 116 11.10 8.28 -17.51
N ALA A 117 12.10 8.56 -16.67
CA ALA A 117 13.42 9.04 -17.08
C ALA A 117 14.32 7.96 -17.73
N LEU A 118 13.89 6.69 -17.74
CA LEU A 118 14.67 5.61 -18.36
C LEU A 118 14.84 5.79 -19.88
N PRO A 119 16.01 5.38 -20.43
CA PRO A 119 16.23 5.26 -21.87
C PRO A 119 15.17 4.39 -22.55
N ALA A 120 14.82 4.72 -23.79
CA ALA A 120 13.80 3.99 -24.55
C ALA A 120 14.13 2.49 -24.70
N ALA A 121 15.40 2.13 -24.93
CA ALA A 121 15.84 0.75 -25.02
C ALA A 121 15.55 -0.05 -23.74
N GLU A 122 15.85 0.51 -22.57
CA GLU A 122 15.58 -0.14 -21.28
C GLU A 122 14.09 -0.24 -20.99
N ARG A 123 13.28 0.75 -21.37
CA ARG A 123 11.82 0.66 -21.26
C ARG A 123 11.23 -0.45 -22.12
N VAL A 124 11.77 -0.66 -23.33
CA VAL A 124 11.36 -1.78 -24.19
C VAL A 124 11.74 -3.11 -23.55
N THR A 125 12.95 -3.23 -22.98
CA THR A 125 13.36 -4.43 -22.25
C THR A 125 12.43 -4.72 -21.06
N LEU A 126 12.12 -3.71 -20.24
CA LEU A 126 11.19 -3.86 -19.11
C LEU A 126 9.78 -4.26 -19.58
N GLY A 127 9.28 -3.65 -20.66
CA GLY A 127 8.00 -4.04 -21.28
C GLY A 127 8.00 -5.48 -21.79
N GLY A 128 9.12 -5.94 -22.35
CA GLY A 128 9.31 -7.33 -22.79
C GLY A 128 9.29 -8.35 -21.63
N LEU A 129 9.60 -7.93 -20.41
CA LEU A 129 9.47 -8.75 -19.19
C LEU A 129 8.05 -8.75 -18.62
N GLY A 130 7.10 -8.06 -19.26
CA GLY A 130 5.74 -7.90 -18.76
C GLY A 130 5.64 -7.01 -17.52
N LEU A 131 6.63 -6.15 -17.26
CA LEU A 131 6.57 -5.18 -16.18
C LEU A 131 5.71 -3.99 -16.61
N ASP A 132 4.54 -3.86 -16.00
CA ASP A 132 3.62 -2.76 -16.23
C ASP A 132 3.56 -1.83 -15.01
N ALA A 133 3.83 -0.54 -15.23
CA ALA A 133 3.74 0.49 -14.20
C ALA A 133 2.38 1.20 -14.17
N ARG A 134 1.45 0.87 -15.08
CA ARG A 134 0.08 1.42 -15.08
C ARG A 134 -0.66 1.24 -13.75
N PRO A 135 -0.56 0.09 -13.05
CA PRO A 135 -1.19 -0.05 -11.73
C PRO A 135 -0.70 1.00 -10.72
N MET A 136 0.60 1.28 -10.74
CA MET A 136 1.20 2.26 -9.82
C MET A 136 0.88 3.71 -10.22
N TRP A 137 0.82 4.02 -11.51
CA TRP A 137 0.29 5.31 -11.98
C TRP A 137 -1.18 5.50 -11.59
N SER A 138 -2.00 4.47 -11.77
CA SER A 138 -3.42 4.50 -11.37
C SER A 138 -3.58 4.67 -9.87
N LEU A 139 -2.69 4.11 -9.07
CA LEU A 139 -2.69 4.25 -7.62
C LEU A 139 -2.37 5.70 -7.19
N VAL A 140 -1.40 6.34 -7.83
CA VAL A 140 -0.94 7.70 -7.46
C VAL A 140 -1.82 8.82 -8.01
N LEU A 141 -2.41 8.60 -9.19
CA LEU A 141 -3.25 9.60 -9.88
C LEU A 141 -4.75 9.37 -9.65
N GLY A 142 -5.15 8.15 -9.30
CA GLY A 142 -6.55 7.78 -9.15
C GLY A 142 -7.18 8.33 -7.87
N PRO A 143 -8.47 8.71 -7.91
CA PRO A 143 -9.17 9.17 -6.73
C PRO A 143 -9.45 8.04 -5.73
N GLY A 144 -9.50 8.41 -4.45
CA GLY A 144 -9.99 7.55 -3.37
C GLY A 144 -9.00 6.55 -2.75
N VAL A 145 -7.69 6.63 -3.04
CA VAL A 145 -6.66 5.87 -2.28
C VAL A 145 -5.77 6.78 -1.46
N PHE A 146 -5.27 7.88 -2.04
CA PHE A 146 -4.47 8.88 -1.32
C PHE A 146 -5.28 10.14 -0.99
N GLU A 147 -6.57 9.96 -0.73
CA GLU A 147 -7.52 11.03 -0.42
C GLU A 147 -8.32 10.63 0.81
N ARG A 148 -8.37 11.51 1.81
CA ARG A 148 -9.18 11.30 3.01
C ARG A 148 -10.67 11.38 2.70
N THR A 149 -11.06 12.30 1.82
CA THR A 149 -12.45 12.55 1.44
C THR A 149 -12.51 12.94 -0.04
N THR A 150 -13.67 12.72 -0.68
CA THR A 150 -13.95 13.21 -2.03
C THR A 150 -14.40 14.67 -2.05
N GLN A 151 -14.57 15.31 -0.89
CA GLN A 151 -14.96 16.71 -0.75
C GLN A 151 -13.72 17.59 -0.62
N VAL A 152 -13.74 18.74 -1.31
CA VAL A 152 -12.65 19.72 -1.29
C VAL A 152 -12.52 20.40 0.09
N PHE A 153 -13.66 20.58 0.76
CA PHE A 153 -13.75 21.10 2.12
C PHE A 153 -14.53 20.09 2.96
N ASP A 154 -13.93 19.67 4.07
CA ASP A 154 -14.56 18.81 5.06
C ASP A 154 -15.40 19.72 5.98
N ASP A 155 -16.59 20.12 5.50
CA ASP A 155 -17.50 21.02 6.22
C ASP A 155 -18.20 20.34 7.43
N GLY A 156 -17.89 19.06 7.66
CA GLY A 156 -18.40 18.29 8.77
C GLY A 156 -17.75 18.70 10.11
N TRP A 157 -18.58 18.84 11.15
CA TRP A 157 -18.10 19.10 12.51
C TRP A 157 -17.21 17.96 13.07
N LEU A 158 -17.31 16.76 12.47
CA LEU A 158 -16.49 15.60 12.76
C LEU A 158 -15.88 15.07 11.45
N PRO A 159 -14.56 14.78 11.41
CA PRO A 159 -13.92 14.24 10.22
C PRO A 159 -14.51 12.86 9.88
N ALA A 160 -14.76 12.63 8.59
CA ALA A 160 -15.17 11.33 8.08
C ALA A 160 -14.13 10.26 8.45
N VAL A 161 -14.58 9.03 8.73
CA VAL A 161 -13.66 7.91 8.97
C VAL A 161 -13.01 7.56 7.62
N PRO A 162 -11.67 7.66 7.50
CA PRO A 162 -11.00 7.29 6.26
C PRO A 162 -11.08 5.78 6.03
N ASP A 163 -11.14 5.37 4.76
CA ASP A 163 -11.09 3.95 4.37
C ASP A 163 -9.65 3.42 4.45
N THR A 164 -9.19 3.20 5.67
CA THR A 164 -7.85 2.66 5.97
C THR A 164 -7.64 1.27 5.39
N GLU A 165 -8.68 0.43 5.32
CA GLU A 165 -8.58 -0.91 4.74
C GLU A 165 -8.19 -0.85 3.26
N ARG A 166 -8.81 0.05 2.49
CA ARG A 166 -8.48 0.28 1.08
C ARG A 166 -7.06 0.78 0.90
N VAL A 167 -6.63 1.77 1.69
CA VAL A 167 -5.27 2.32 1.60
C VAL A 167 -4.23 1.26 1.94
N ILE A 168 -4.42 0.54 3.05
CA ILE A 168 -3.51 -0.53 3.47
C ILE A 168 -3.42 -1.61 2.38
N ALA A 169 -4.55 -2.04 1.80
CA ALA A 169 -4.55 -3.02 0.73
C ALA A 169 -3.79 -2.53 -0.51
N ALA A 170 -3.99 -1.28 -0.91
CA ALA A 170 -3.33 -0.70 -2.08
C ALA A 170 -1.83 -0.50 -1.88
N LEU A 171 -1.40 -0.05 -0.69
CA LEU A 171 0.02 0.05 -0.33
C LEU A 171 0.69 -1.32 -0.25
N SER A 172 -0.01 -2.32 0.27
CA SER A 172 0.48 -3.70 0.32
C SER A 172 0.68 -4.28 -1.08
N GLN A 173 -0.25 -3.99 -2.01
CA GLN A 173 -0.10 -4.37 -3.40
C GLN A 173 1.10 -3.64 -4.05
N ALA A 174 1.25 -2.33 -3.81
CA ALA A 174 2.38 -1.57 -4.34
C ALA A 174 3.73 -2.10 -3.84
N LEU A 175 3.84 -2.49 -2.58
CA LEU A 175 5.04 -3.14 -2.03
C LEU A 175 5.35 -4.46 -2.75
N GLN A 176 4.34 -5.28 -3.02
CA GLN A 176 4.50 -6.54 -3.75
C GLN A 176 4.90 -6.30 -5.21
N ASP A 177 4.31 -5.29 -5.86
CA ASP A 177 4.64 -4.92 -7.23
C ASP A 177 6.07 -4.41 -7.35
N LEU A 178 6.53 -3.59 -6.40
CA LEU A 178 7.92 -3.14 -6.29
C LEU A 178 8.88 -4.33 -6.08
N GLN A 179 8.56 -5.24 -5.17
CA GLN A 179 9.37 -6.44 -4.97
C GLN A 179 9.42 -7.31 -6.24
N ARG A 180 8.28 -7.51 -6.90
CA ARG A 180 8.21 -8.27 -8.15
C ARG A 180 9.06 -7.61 -9.23
N PHE A 181 9.02 -6.28 -9.32
CA PHE A 181 9.87 -5.51 -10.21
C PHE A 181 11.35 -5.76 -9.90
N GLU A 182 11.78 -5.61 -8.64
CA GLU A 182 13.17 -5.87 -8.22
C GLU A 182 13.63 -7.27 -8.65
N LEU A 183 12.86 -8.31 -8.31
CA LEU A 183 13.19 -9.70 -8.63
C LEU A 183 13.26 -9.96 -10.14
N THR A 184 12.32 -9.38 -10.89
CA THR A 184 12.26 -9.56 -12.35
C THR A 184 13.45 -8.88 -13.03
N VAL A 185 13.81 -7.67 -12.62
CA VAL A 185 14.97 -6.96 -13.17
C VAL A 185 16.27 -7.65 -12.77
N LEU A 186 16.40 -8.14 -11.53
CA LEU A 186 17.59 -8.90 -11.11
C LEU A 186 17.73 -10.22 -11.87
N SER A 187 16.61 -10.84 -12.28
CA SER A 187 16.61 -12.06 -13.09
C SER A 187 17.05 -11.85 -14.54
N LEU A 188 17.18 -10.59 -15.00
CA LEU A 188 17.76 -10.29 -16.30
C LEU A 188 19.20 -10.79 -16.33
N ARG A 189 19.42 -11.97 -16.92
CA ARG A 189 20.76 -12.33 -17.38
C ARG A 189 21.09 -11.42 -18.55
N GLN A 190 22.16 -10.63 -18.43
CA GLN A 190 22.77 -10.01 -19.60
C GLN A 190 23.11 -11.15 -20.57
N ALA A 191 22.41 -11.21 -21.70
CA ALA A 191 22.85 -12.05 -22.80
C ALA A 191 24.23 -11.52 -23.22
N PRO A 192 25.31 -12.32 -23.10
CA PRO A 192 26.59 -11.90 -23.64
C PRO A 192 26.43 -11.85 -25.16
N TYR A 193 26.75 -10.71 -25.75
CA TYR A 193 26.76 -10.39 -27.19
C TYR A 193 25.42 -10.08 -27.87
N ARG A 194 25.27 -8.80 -28.26
CA ARG A 194 25.04 -8.39 -29.66
C ARG A 194 25.66 -7.02 -29.90
#